data_AF-A0A349MQL6-F1
#
_entry.id   AF-A0A349MQL6-F1
#
_cell.length_a   1.000
_cell.length_b   1.000
_cell.length_c   1.000
_cell.angle_alpha   90.00
_cell.angle_beta   90.00
_cell.angle_gamma   90.00
#
_symmetry.space_group_name_H-M   'P 1'
#
loop_
_entity.id
_entity.type
_entity.pdbx_description
1 polymer ?
#
loop_
_entity_poly.entity_id
_entity_poly.type
_entity_poly.pdbx_seq_one_letter_code
_entity_poly.pdbx_strand_id
1 'polypeptide(L)'
;MLMGDLERWNQGGDHRLKEALGGQNYDLLVVDTLTHLKPVGDHSQYDQEAEVMAKIRRTLQKFEQLTTLFITHSSKQATPDQIITGSVGSVAIAAAVDTVSTIIRCSGNVSKLSQVGRYGTSEIDLTYEDDEQSFKRLSPIQTLSKTAPLQAEILALFRERPEWRHKELLSRLDATGSTISDATSSLEKKGALHRKSKFDPWQLGSEFSSNNPNNPNSVRDVRVVRELNKGENNR
;
A
#
# COMPACT_ATOMS: atom_id res chain seq x y z
N MET A 1 -18.91 12.13 -12.14
CA MET A 1 -19.00 11.20 -10.99
C MET A 1 -20.47 10.99 -10.70
N LEU A 2 -20.99 9.78 -10.93
CA LEU A 2 -22.36 9.46 -10.55
C LEU A 2 -22.35 9.13 -9.05
N MET A 3 -22.86 10.03 -8.23
CA MET A 3 -23.12 9.76 -6.81
C MET A 3 -24.57 9.29 -6.69
N GLY A 4 -24.77 8.04 -6.28
CA GLY A 4 -26.10 7.48 -6.07
C GLY A 4 -26.00 6.18 -5.28
N ASP A 5 -26.95 5.96 -4.38
CA ASP A 5 -27.05 4.72 -3.64
C ASP A 5 -27.46 3.60 -4.61
N LEU A 6 -26.52 2.67 -4.86
CA LEU A 6 -26.84 1.47 -5.60
C LEU A 6 -27.62 0.53 -4.68
N GLU A 7 -28.82 0.15 -5.12
CA GLU A 7 -29.60 -0.87 -4.43
C GLU A 7 -28.89 -2.23 -4.48
N ARG A 8 -29.28 -3.16 -3.61
CA ARG A 8 -28.71 -4.52 -3.60
C ARG A 8 -28.92 -5.18 -4.97
N TRP A 9 -28.02 -6.10 -5.33
CA TRP A 9 -28.05 -6.72 -6.66
C TRP A 9 -29.36 -7.46 -6.97
N ASN A 10 -30.01 -8.04 -5.96
CA ASN A 10 -31.31 -8.72 -6.08
C ASN A 10 -32.53 -7.78 -5.96
N GLN A 11 -32.31 -6.48 -5.78
CA GLN A 11 -33.35 -5.46 -5.63
C GLN A 11 -33.40 -4.47 -6.80
N GLY A 12 -32.70 -4.76 -7.91
CA GLY A 12 -32.67 -3.88 -9.10
C GLY A 12 -31.38 -3.07 -9.24
N GLY A 13 -30.40 -3.25 -8.36
CA GLY A 13 -29.09 -2.60 -8.46
C GLY A 13 -28.36 -2.90 -9.79
N ASP A 14 -28.56 -4.08 -10.38
CA ASP A 14 -27.96 -4.44 -11.66
C ASP A 14 -28.55 -3.63 -12.83
N HIS A 15 -29.85 -3.34 -12.78
CA HIS A 15 -30.53 -2.54 -13.79
C HIS A 15 -30.13 -1.08 -13.68
N ARG A 16 -30.15 -0.52 -12.46
CA ARG A 16 -29.67 0.84 -12.19
C ARG A 16 -28.23 1.06 -12.61
N LEU A 17 -27.35 0.08 -12.36
CA LEU A 17 -25.96 0.17 -12.79
C LEU A 17 -25.85 0.20 -14.33
N LYS A 18 -26.61 -0.65 -15.03
CA LYS A 18 -26.64 -0.66 -16.50
C LYS A 18 -27.19 0.63 -17.08
N GLU A 19 -28.23 1.21 -16.48
CA GLU A 19 -28.75 2.53 -16.86
C GLU A 19 -27.72 3.64 -16.61
N ALA A 20 -27.08 3.63 -15.43
CA ALA A 20 -26.07 4.64 -15.07
C ALA A 20 -24.84 4.60 -16.01
N LEU A 21 -24.44 3.42 -16.43
CA LEU A 21 -23.38 3.21 -17.42
C LEU A 21 -23.89 3.41 -18.87
N GLY A 22 -25.20 3.33 -19.08
CA GLY A 22 -25.87 3.37 -20.38
C GLY A 22 -25.90 4.79 -20.95
N GLY A 23 -24.84 5.18 -21.65
CA GLY A 23 -24.78 6.44 -22.39
C GLY A 23 -23.54 7.29 -22.12
N GLN A 24 -22.65 6.86 -21.23
CA GLN A 24 -21.39 7.53 -20.98
C GLN A 24 -20.22 6.54 -20.95
N ASN A 25 -19.08 6.96 -21.48
CA ASN A 25 -17.84 6.19 -21.40
C ASN A 25 -17.14 6.54 -20.08
N TYR A 26 -17.24 5.64 -19.10
CA TYR A 26 -16.48 5.74 -17.86
C TYR A 26 -15.26 4.82 -17.93
N ASP A 27 -14.11 5.33 -17.47
CA ASP A 27 -12.89 4.54 -17.34
C ASP A 27 -12.78 3.85 -15.98
N LEU A 28 -13.49 4.37 -14.96
CA LEU A 28 -13.43 3.88 -13.58
C LEU A 28 -14.80 3.88 -12.90
N LEU A 29 -15.18 2.71 -12.38
CA LEU A 29 -16.27 2.54 -11.43
C LEU A 29 -15.69 2.23 -10.04
N VAL A 30 -16.02 3.08 -9.05
CA VAL A 30 -15.69 2.82 -7.64
C VAL A 30 -16.97 2.42 -6.91
N VAL A 31 -16.96 1.22 -6.34
CA VAL A 31 -18.00 0.74 -5.44
C VAL A 31 -17.46 0.80 -4.02
N ASP A 32 -17.87 1.84 -3.30
CA ASP A 32 -17.58 1.95 -1.88
C ASP A 32 -18.40 0.91 -1.12
N THR A 33 -17.71 -0.04 -0.49
CA THR A 33 -18.28 -1.04 0.41
C THR A 33 -19.18 -2.07 -0.28
N LEU A 34 -18.56 -3.12 -0.84
CA LEU A 34 -19.18 -4.27 -1.52
C LEU A 34 -20.31 -4.93 -0.72
N THR A 35 -20.28 -4.87 0.62
CA THR A 35 -21.35 -5.40 1.48
C THR A 35 -22.73 -4.81 1.19
N HIS A 36 -22.82 -3.60 0.64
CA HIS A 36 -24.10 -3.01 0.23
C HIS A 36 -24.70 -3.66 -1.03
N LEU A 37 -23.90 -4.35 -1.84
CA LEU A 37 -24.38 -5.07 -3.03
C LEU A 37 -24.83 -6.50 -2.72
N LYS A 38 -24.47 -7.05 -1.56
CA LYS A 38 -24.80 -8.43 -1.18
C LYS A 38 -26.33 -8.61 -0.98
N PRO A 39 -26.94 -9.72 -1.40
CA PRO A 39 -28.34 -10.02 -1.08
C PRO A 39 -28.54 -10.25 0.43
N VAL A 40 -29.76 -10.06 0.93
CA VAL A 40 -30.14 -10.37 2.33
C VAL A 40 -30.66 -11.81 2.39
N GLY A 41 -30.11 -12.65 3.27
CA GLY A 41 -30.57 -14.03 3.46
C GLY A 41 -29.66 -14.88 4.35
N ASP A 42 -30.21 -15.97 4.90
CA ASP A 42 -29.63 -16.79 5.98
C ASP A 42 -29.05 -18.13 5.48
N HIS A 43 -28.61 -18.20 4.23
CA HIS A 43 -28.16 -19.43 3.58
C HIS A 43 -26.70 -19.30 3.15
N SER A 44 -25.93 -20.39 3.32
CA SER A 44 -24.47 -20.51 3.14
C SER A 44 -23.80 -19.30 2.45
N GLN A 45 -23.34 -18.35 3.26
CA GLN A 45 -22.82 -17.04 2.83
C GLN A 45 -21.77 -17.13 1.71
N TYR A 46 -21.02 -18.23 1.66
CA TYR A 46 -19.92 -18.43 0.71
C TYR A 46 -20.37 -18.61 -0.76
N ASP A 47 -21.29 -19.53 -1.02
CA ASP A 47 -21.69 -19.88 -2.39
C ASP A 47 -22.47 -18.73 -3.05
N GLN A 48 -23.30 -18.04 -2.26
CA GLN A 48 -23.99 -16.84 -2.71
C GLN A 48 -23.04 -15.68 -3.01
N GLU A 49 -21.99 -15.50 -2.21
CA GLU A 49 -20.99 -14.46 -2.48
C GLU A 49 -20.24 -14.74 -3.78
N ALA A 50 -19.82 -15.98 -4.03
CA ALA A 50 -19.21 -16.38 -5.28
C ALA A 50 -20.15 -16.15 -6.48
N GLU A 51 -21.42 -16.52 -6.34
CA GLU A 51 -22.41 -16.35 -7.40
C GLU A 51 -22.69 -14.86 -7.71
N VAL A 52 -22.84 -14.03 -6.67
CA VAL A 52 -23.07 -12.59 -6.81
C VAL A 52 -21.87 -11.92 -7.44
N MET A 53 -20.65 -12.24 -6.98
CA MET A 53 -19.43 -11.71 -7.58
C MET A 53 -19.27 -12.14 -9.04
N ALA A 54 -19.62 -13.38 -9.38
CA ALA A 54 -19.63 -13.84 -10.77
C ALA A 54 -20.66 -13.07 -11.62
N LYS A 55 -21.86 -12.78 -11.10
CA LYS A 55 -22.89 -11.99 -11.80
C LYS A 55 -22.46 -10.54 -12.02
N ILE A 56 -21.87 -9.92 -10.99
CA ILE A 56 -21.30 -8.57 -11.06
C ILE A 56 -20.22 -8.53 -12.14
N ARG A 57 -19.24 -9.44 -12.07
CA ARG A 57 -18.14 -9.54 -13.04
C ARG A 57 -18.65 -9.71 -14.47
N ARG A 58 -19.59 -10.64 -14.72
CA ARG A 58 -20.17 -10.85 -16.06
C ARG A 58 -20.90 -9.61 -16.59
N THR A 59 -21.51 -8.82 -15.72
CA THR A 59 -22.19 -7.59 -16.12
C THR A 59 -21.18 -6.52 -16.50
N LEU A 60 -20.15 -6.34 -15.69
CA LEU A 60 -19.09 -5.34 -15.92
C LEU A 60 -18.19 -5.70 -17.10
N GLN A 61 -17.95 -6.99 -17.37
CA GLN A 61 -17.19 -7.46 -18.53
C GLN A 61 -17.81 -7.05 -19.88
N LYS A 62 -19.08 -6.65 -19.92
CA LYS A 62 -19.72 -6.09 -21.13
C LYS A 62 -19.22 -4.68 -21.45
N PHE A 63 -18.54 -4.03 -20.51
CA PHE A 63 -17.96 -2.71 -20.63
C PHE A 63 -16.43 -2.86 -20.68
N GLU A 64 -15.88 -3.20 -21.85
CA GLU A 64 -14.47 -3.61 -21.99
C GLU A 64 -13.44 -2.58 -21.47
N GLN A 65 -13.78 -1.29 -21.48
CA GLN A 65 -12.88 -0.20 -21.06
C GLN A 65 -13.03 0.18 -19.58
N LEU A 66 -14.02 -0.38 -18.87
CA LEU A 66 -14.36 0.01 -17.51
C LEU A 66 -13.48 -0.71 -16.49
N THR A 67 -12.56 0.01 -15.86
CA THR A 67 -11.86 -0.48 -14.66
C THR A 67 -12.81 -0.41 -13.48
N THR A 68 -12.86 -1.47 -12.65
CA THR A 68 -13.73 -1.48 -11.47
C THR A 68 -12.92 -1.68 -10.18
N LEU A 69 -13.15 -0.80 -9.21
CA LEU A 69 -12.58 -0.88 -7.87
C LEU A 69 -13.70 -1.18 -6.87
N PHE A 70 -13.58 -2.30 -6.16
CA PHE A 70 -14.45 -2.66 -5.05
C PHE A 70 -13.72 -2.46 -3.74
N ILE A 71 -14.32 -1.68 -2.83
CA ILE A 71 -13.81 -1.50 -1.47
C ILE A 71 -14.58 -2.46 -0.56
N THR A 72 -13.88 -3.20 0.29
CA THR A 72 -14.52 -4.07 1.29
C THR A 72 -13.73 -4.01 2.59
N HIS A 73 -14.44 -4.08 3.71
CA HIS A 73 -13.80 -4.24 5.01
C HIS A 73 -13.34 -5.69 5.19
N SER A 74 -12.14 -5.87 5.73
CA SER A 74 -11.71 -7.18 6.22
C SER A 74 -12.45 -7.52 7.51
N SER A 75 -12.60 -8.81 7.81
CA SER A 75 -13.08 -9.21 9.14
C SER A 75 -12.06 -8.82 10.20
N LYS A 76 -12.51 -8.52 11.43
CA LYS A 76 -11.64 -8.12 12.55
C LYS A 76 -10.59 -9.18 12.93
N GLN A 77 -10.80 -10.44 12.52
CA GLN A 77 -9.94 -11.58 12.86
C GLN A 77 -9.04 -12.03 11.70
N ALA A 78 -9.19 -11.46 10.50
CA ALA A 78 -8.42 -11.88 9.34
C ALA A 78 -6.98 -11.35 9.43
N THR A 79 -6.00 -12.24 9.27
CA THR A 79 -4.61 -11.84 9.08
C THR A 79 -4.41 -11.29 7.65
N PRO A 80 -3.38 -10.45 7.41
CA PRO A 80 -3.00 -10.02 6.07
C PRO A 80 -2.94 -11.15 5.04
N ASP A 81 -2.28 -12.25 5.40
CA ASP A 81 -2.15 -13.42 4.54
C ASP A 81 -3.49 -14.09 4.29
N GLN A 82 -4.40 -14.13 5.27
CA GLN A 82 -5.75 -14.66 5.10
C GLN A 82 -6.63 -13.78 4.21
N ILE A 83 -6.44 -12.45 4.25
CA ILE A 83 -7.14 -11.51 3.35
C ILE A 83 -6.63 -11.72 1.91
N ILE A 84 -5.32 -11.82 1.75
CA ILE A 84 -4.65 -11.98 0.45
C ILE A 84 -4.97 -13.35 -0.19
N THR A 85 -4.94 -14.42 0.60
CA THR A 85 -5.23 -15.79 0.14
C THR A 85 -6.73 -16.12 0.09
N GLY A 86 -7.58 -15.21 0.57
CA GLY A 86 -9.03 -15.38 0.61
C GLY A 86 -9.55 -16.26 1.74
N SER A 87 -8.69 -16.82 2.59
CA SER A 87 -9.01 -17.91 3.54
C SER A 87 -10.11 -17.62 4.58
N VAL A 88 -10.49 -16.36 4.80
CA VAL A 88 -11.61 -15.98 5.70
C VAL A 88 -12.67 -15.23 4.90
N GLY A 89 -13.72 -15.95 4.46
CA GLY A 89 -14.90 -15.38 3.80
C GLY A 89 -14.62 -14.64 2.47
N SER A 90 -13.40 -14.72 1.93
CA SER A 90 -12.95 -13.86 0.82
C SER A 90 -12.40 -14.64 -0.38
N VAL A 91 -12.38 -15.98 -0.35
CA VAL A 91 -11.91 -16.83 -1.47
C VAL A 91 -12.74 -16.56 -2.73
N ALA A 92 -14.05 -16.39 -2.57
CA ALA A 92 -14.98 -16.03 -3.64
C ALA A 92 -14.61 -14.69 -4.31
N ILE A 93 -14.19 -13.70 -3.52
CA ILE A 93 -13.76 -12.38 -4.00
C ILE A 93 -12.41 -12.53 -4.71
N ALA A 94 -11.44 -13.18 -4.07
CA ALA A 94 -10.11 -13.39 -4.64
C ALA A 94 -10.15 -14.16 -5.97
N ALA A 95 -11.07 -15.10 -6.13
CA ALA A 95 -11.28 -15.83 -7.39
C ALA A 95 -11.98 -14.99 -8.48
N ALA A 96 -12.73 -13.96 -8.08
CA ALA A 96 -13.51 -13.14 -9.00
C ALA A 96 -12.78 -11.90 -9.51
N VAL A 97 -11.72 -11.45 -8.82
CA VAL A 97 -10.99 -10.22 -9.15
C VAL A 97 -9.63 -10.50 -9.79
N ASP A 98 -9.13 -9.57 -10.59
CA ASP A 98 -7.80 -9.69 -11.23
C ASP A 98 -6.64 -9.33 -10.29
N THR A 99 -6.92 -8.50 -9.27
CA THR A 99 -5.94 -8.07 -8.25
C THR A 99 -6.65 -7.76 -6.94
N VAL A 100 -6.10 -8.26 -5.84
CA VAL A 100 -6.48 -7.93 -4.47
C VAL A 100 -5.45 -6.95 -3.92
N SER A 101 -5.93 -5.84 -3.36
CA SER A 101 -5.08 -4.83 -2.71
C SER A 101 -5.56 -4.63 -1.27
N THR A 102 -4.65 -4.75 -0.31
CA THR A 102 -4.94 -4.67 1.13
C THR A 102 -4.11 -3.57 1.75
N ILE A 103 -4.77 -2.64 2.46
CA ILE A 103 -4.09 -1.62 3.28
C ILE A 103 -4.03 -2.14 4.71
N ILE A 104 -2.83 -2.28 5.26
CA ILE A 104 -2.57 -2.80 6.60
C ILE A 104 -1.92 -1.69 7.41
N ARG A 105 -2.53 -1.28 8.53
CA ARG A 105 -1.91 -0.30 9.41
C ARG A 105 -0.74 -0.96 10.15
N CYS A 106 0.44 -0.37 10.04
CA CYS A 106 1.66 -0.78 10.73
C CYS A 106 1.92 0.17 11.93
N SER A 107 3.16 0.20 12.42
CA SER A 107 3.59 1.13 13.47
C SER A 107 3.87 2.54 12.91
N GLY A 108 3.88 3.56 13.78
CA GLY A 108 4.42 4.89 13.45
C GLY A 108 3.67 5.65 12.36
N ASN A 109 2.34 5.51 12.28
CA ASN A 109 1.49 6.08 11.21
C ASN A 109 1.88 5.64 9.78
N VAL A 110 2.61 4.52 9.68
CA VAL A 110 2.87 3.84 8.41
C VAL A 110 1.78 2.80 8.20
N SER A 111 1.29 2.71 6.97
CA SER A 111 0.46 1.62 6.49
C SER A 111 1.15 0.94 5.32
N LYS A 112 0.91 -0.34 5.09
CA LYS A 112 1.41 -1.07 3.94
C LYS A 112 0.27 -1.37 2.99
N LEU A 113 0.41 -0.98 1.73
CA LEU A 113 -0.42 -1.47 0.63
C LEU A 113 0.25 -2.72 0.07
N SER A 114 -0.34 -3.87 0.36
CA SER A 114 0.06 -5.16 -0.23
C SER A 114 -0.87 -5.47 -1.40
N GLN A 115 -0.31 -5.80 -2.55
CA GLN A 115 -1.07 -6.18 -3.74
C GLN A 115 -0.67 -7.57 -4.20
N VAL A 116 -1.66 -8.40 -4.48
CA VAL A 116 -1.49 -9.72 -5.09
C VAL A 116 -2.48 -9.85 -6.24
N GLY A 117 -1.96 -10.14 -7.42
CA GLY A 117 -2.82 -10.28 -8.60
C GLY A 117 -2.16 -11.09 -9.70
N ARG A 118 -2.82 -11.12 -10.85
CA ARG A 118 -2.37 -11.87 -12.03
C ARG A 118 -0.94 -11.54 -12.49
N TYR A 119 -0.50 -10.31 -12.25
CA TYR A 119 0.78 -9.78 -12.73
C TYR A 119 1.90 -9.81 -11.68
N GLY A 120 1.66 -10.43 -10.52
CA GLY A 120 2.63 -10.60 -9.46
C GLY A 120 2.19 -10.00 -8.12
N THR A 121 3.16 -9.81 -7.24
CA THR A 121 2.97 -9.25 -5.91
C THR A 121 3.77 -7.95 -5.76
N SER A 122 3.25 -7.01 -5.00
CA SER A 122 3.98 -5.78 -4.65
C SER A 122 3.60 -5.28 -3.27
N GLU A 123 4.54 -4.56 -2.65
CA GLU A 123 4.33 -3.89 -1.37
C GLU A 123 4.78 -2.44 -1.47
N ILE A 124 3.94 -1.54 -0.97
CA ILE A 124 4.22 -0.09 -0.94
C ILE A 124 3.92 0.42 0.46
N ASP A 125 4.90 1.07 1.08
CA ASP A 125 4.67 1.78 2.33
C ASP A 125 3.97 3.11 2.06
N LEU A 126 2.97 3.39 2.87
CA LEU A 126 2.10 4.56 2.82
C LEU A 126 2.10 5.26 4.18
N THR A 127 1.79 6.54 4.17
CA THR A 127 1.37 7.29 5.37
C THR A 127 0.07 8.00 5.06
N TYR A 128 -0.80 8.14 6.06
CA TYR A 128 -2.02 8.92 5.93
C TYR A 128 -1.77 10.32 6.48
N GLU A 129 -2.06 11.33 5.67
CA GLU A 129 -1.94 12.74 6.01
C GLU A 129 -3.36 13.29 6.25
N ASP A 130 -3.66 13.64 7.51
CA ASP A 130 -5.01 14.02 7.97
C ASP A 130 -5.48 15.35 7.36
N ASP A 131 -4.56 16.27 7.08
CA ASP A 131 -4.85 17.58 6.48
C ASP A 131 -5.31 17.47 5.03
N GLU A 132 -4.69 16.57 4.27
CA GLU A 132 -5.04 16.28 2.88
C GLU A 132 -6.07 15.16 2.73
N GLN A 133 -6.43 14.49 3.83
CA GLN A 133 -7.31 13.32 3.85
C GLN A 133 -6.87 12.24 2.83
N SER A 134 -5.55 12.03 2.69
CA SER A 134 -5.00 11.22 1.60
C SER A 134 -3.83 10.33 2.04
N PHE A 135 -3.59 9.26 1.27
CA PHE A 135 -2.41 8.42 1.43
C PHE A 135 -1.27 8.92 0.55
N LYS A 136 -0.06 9.02 1.13
CA LYS A 136 1.17 9.30 0.41
C LYS A 136 2.12 8.11 0.46
N ARG A 137 2.76 7.84 -0.67
CA ARG A 137 3.82 6.83 -0.78
C ARG A 137 5.05 7.28 0.01
N LEU A 138 5.59 6.38 0.82
CA LEU A 138 6.85 6.57 1.50
C LEU A 138 7.99 5.94 0.70
N SER A 139 9.12 6.62 0.66
CA SER A 139 10.42 6.00 0.32
C SER A 139 10.93 5.18 1.51
N PRO A 140 11.87 4.23 1.31
CA PRO A 140 12.42 3.43 2.41
C PRO A 140 13.00 4.26 3.56
N ILE A 141 13.64 5.40 3.25
CA ILE A 141 14.19 6.32 4.25
C ILE A 141 13.08 6.99 5.06
N GLN A 142 12.00 7.40 4.41
CA GLN A 142 10.84 8.00 5.09
C GLN A 142 10.10 6.96 5.94
N THR A 143 9.94 5.73 5.44
CA THR A 143 9.41 4.60 6.23
C THR A 143 10.24 4.40 7.48
N LEU A 144 11.57 4.33 7.35
CA LEU A 144 12.46 4.13 8.49
C LEU A 144 12.36 5.28 9.49
N SER A 145 12.30 6.52 9.00
CA SER A 145 12.16 7.71 9.87
C SER A 145 10.87 7.68 10.69
N LYS A 146 9.77 7.16 10.14
CA LYS A 146 8.48 7.04 10.83
C LYS A 146 8.37 5.81 11.74
N THR A 147 8.99 4.69 11.38
CA THR A 147 8.87 3.42 12.13
C THR A 147 10.00 3.19 13.14
N ALA A 148 11.16 3.78 12.91
CA ALA A 148 12.39 3.55 13.66
C ALA A 148 13.25 4.84 13.69
N PRO A 149 12.80 5.90 14.39
CA PRO A 149 13.40 7.24 14.32
C PRO A 149 14.88 7.26 14.68
N LEU A 150 15.27 6.57 15.76
CA LEU A 150 16.67 6.49 16.18
C LEU A 150 17.57 5.84 15.11
N GLN A 151 17.08 4.79 14.45
CA GLN A 151 17.81 4.15 13.36
C GLN A 151 17.97 5.10 12.16
N ALA A 152 16.94 5.91 11.86
CA ALA A 152 17.02 6.92 10.81
C ALA A 152 18.01 8.04 11.16
N GLU A 153 18.01 8.52 12.41
CA GLU A 153 19.00 9.49 12.90
C GLU A 153 20.42 8.96 12.83
N ILE A 154 20.64 7.70 13.24
CA ILE A 154 21.94 7.03 13.08
C ILE A 154 22.35 7.08 11.62
N LEU A 155 21.53 6.59 10.68
CA LEU A 155 21.88 6.58 9.26
C LEU A 155 22.09 7.99 8.66
N ALA A 156 21.41 9.01 9.18
CA ALA A 156 21.63 10.40 8.78
C ALA A 156 23.05 10.88 9.13
N LEU A 157 23.56 10.56 10.33
CA LEU A 157 24.95 10.88 10.72
C LEU A 157 25.98 10.25 9.78
N PHE A 158 25.70 9.05 9.27
CA PHE A 158 26.59 8.38 8.31
C PHE A 158 26.66 9.04 6.93
N ARG A 159 25.71 9.91 6.59
CA ARG A 159 25.80 10.75 5.38
C ARG A 159 26.78 11.89 5.54
N GLU A 160 26.96 12.40 6.76
CA GLU A 160 27.92 13.46 7.08
C GLU A 160 29.34 12.92 7.11
N ARG A 161 29.52 11.73 7.71
CA ARG A 161 30.82 11.07 7.86
C ARG A 161 30.66 9.56 7.70
N PRO A 162 31.48 8.88 6.89
CA PRO A 162 31.29 7.47 6.54
C PRO A 162 31.53 6.49 7.69
N GLU A 163 32.17 6.94 8.78
CA GLU A 163 32.55 6.09 9.91
C GLU A 163 32.21 6.73 11.25
N TRP A 164 31.67 5.96 12.19
CA TRP A 164 31.36 6.45 13.54
C TRP A 164 31.69 5.40 14.61
N ARG A 165 32.35 5.82 15.68
CA ARG A 165 32.52 5.00 16.89
C ARG A 165 31.30 5.13 17.79
N HIS A 166 31.03 4.09 18.58
CA HIS A 166 29.89 4.08 19.50
C HIS A 166 29.87 5.26 20.49
N LYS A 167 31.05 5.66 21.02
CA LYS A 167 31.17 6.83 21.90
C LYS A 167 30.81 8.16 21.21
N GLU A 168 31.04 8.26 19.90
CA GLU A 168 30.71 9.46 19.13
C GLU A 168 29.23 9.49 18.77
N LEU A 169 28.60 8.34 18.52
CA LEU A 169 27.15 8.23 18.36
C LEU A 169 26.44 8.63 19.66
N LEU A 170 26.94 8.17 20.81
CA LEU A 170 26.45 8.53 22.14
C LEU A 170 26.49 10.03 22.45
N SER A 171 27.46 10.77 21.91
CA SER A 171 27.55 12.22 22.14
C SER A 171 26.70 13.04 21.18
N ARG A 172 26.18 12.43 20.10
CA ARG A 172 25.39 13.10 19.06
C ARG A 172 23.90 12.77 19.11
N LEU A 173 23.55 11.60 19.62
CA LEU A 173 22.18 11.11 19.68
C LEU A 173 21.67 11.22 21.12
N ASP A 174 20.45 11.70 21.28
CA ASP A 174 19.78 11.78 22.59
C ASP A 174 19.17 10.42 22.97
N ALA A 175 20.04 9.43 23.16
CA ALA A 175 19.65 8.05 23.46
C ALA A 175 20.68 7.35 24.35
N THR A 176 20.24 6.35 25.11
CA THR A 176 21.14 5.59 25.99
C THR A 176 22.08 4.68 25.20
N GLY A 177 23.24 4.35 25.80
CA GLY A 177 24.23 3.45 25.18
C GLY A 177 23.66 2.09 24.78
N SER A 178 22.79 1.50 25.60
CA SER A 178 22.10 0.26 25.27
C SER A 178 21.17 0.43 24.07
N THR A 179 20.37 1.51 24.02
CA THR A 179 19.45 1.76 22.91
C THR A 179 20.19 1.97 21.59
N ILE A 180 21.30 2.71 21.61
CA ILE A 180 22.16 2.90 20.42
C ILE A 180 22.81 1.58 20.00
N SER A 181 23.24 0.75 20.96
CA SER A 181 23.79 -0.58 20.66
C SER A 181 22.74 -1.46 19.97
N ASP A 182 21.52 -1.51 20.50
CA ASP A 182 20.43 -2.31 19.93
C ASP A 182 20.04 -1.80 18.54
N ALA A 183 19.97 -0.47 18.36
CA ALA A 183 19.67 0.14 17.08
C ALA A 183 20.75 -0.13 16.03
N THR A 184 22.04 0.00 16.37
CA THR A 184 23.15 -0.30 15.46
C THR A 184 23.24 -1.78 15.12
N SER A 185 23.04 -2.68 16.09
CA SER A 185 22.95 -4.12 15.83
C SER A 185 21.75 -4.51 14.97
N SER A 186 20.60 -3.82 15.12
CA SER A 186 19.44 -4.01 14.24
C SER A 186 19.76 -3.58 12.80
N LEU A 187 20.44 -2.45 12.62
CA LEU A 187 20.90 -1.96 11.32
C LEU A 187 21.95 -2.89 10.69
N GLU A 188 22.85 -3.46 11.49
CA GLU A 188 23.84 -4.45 11.05
C GLU A 188 23.17 -5.73 10.52
N LYS A 189 22.18 -6.27 11.25
CA LYS A 189 21.39 -7.43 10.80
C LYS A 189 20.66 -7.16 9.48
N LYS A 190 20.32 -5.90 9.20
CA LYS A 190 19.66 -5.47 7.96
C LYS A 190 20.64 -5.12 6.83
N GLY A 191 21.95 -5.28 7.03
CA GLY A 191 22.99 -4.94 6.05
C GLY A 191 23.29 -3.43 5.94
N ALA A 192 22.56 -2.58 6.66
CA ALA A 192 22.71 -1.13 6.56
C ALA A 192 23.99 -0.59 7.18
N LEU A 193 24.47 -1.24 8.23
CA LEU A 193 25.76 -0.95 8.88
C LEU A 193 26.62 -2.20 8.93
N HIS A 194 27.93 -2.02 8.99
CA HIS A 194 28.86 -3.12 9.26
C HIS A 194 30.06 -2.62 10.06
N ARG A 195 30.76 -3.54 10.71
CA ARG A 195 32.07 -3.32 11.33
C ARG A 195 32.87 -4.62 11.31
N LYS A 196 34.19 -4.52 11.21
CA LYS A 196 35.07 -5.70 11.15
C LYS A 196 35.21 -6.39 12.51
N SER A 197 35.21 -5.60 13.58
CA SER A 197 35.28 -6.05 14.96
C SER A 197 34.48 -5.12 15.87
N LYS A 198 34.22 -5.55 17.11
CA LYS A 198 33.49 -4.76 18.12
C LYS A 198 34.17 -3.43 18.47
N PHE A 199 35.48 -3.33 18.25
CA PHE A 199 36.30 -2.15 18.54
C PHE A 199 36.48 -1.21 17.34
N ASP A 200 36.11 -1.67 16.15
CA ASP A 200 36.19 -0.87 14.93
C ASP A 200 34.99 0.09 14.85
N PRO A 201 35.16 1.24 14.16
CA PRO A 201 34.03 2.11 13.86
C PRO A 201 33.01 1.36 13.01
N TRP A 202 31.74 1.72 13.21
CA TRP A 202 30.68 1.35 12.28
C TRP A 202 30.90 2.06 10.94
N GLN A 203 30.51 1.41 9.86
CA GLN A 203 30.58 1.91 8.48
C GLN A 203 29.26 1.59 7.74
N LEU A 204 28.90 2.39 6.73
CA LEU A 204 27.72 2.10 5.89
C LEU A 204 27.92 0.83 5.07
N GLY A 205 26.88 0.00 4.98
CA GLY A 205 26.84 -1.12 4.03
C GLY A 205 26.93 -0.64 2.58
N SER A 206 27.53 -1.46 1.72
CA SER A 206 27.79 -1.14 0.30
C SER A 206 26.52 -0.81 -0.51
N GLU A 207 25.38 -1.36 -0.13
CA GLU A 207 24.05 -1.12 -0.72
C GLU A 207 23.39 0.19 -0.26
N PHE A 208 23.87 0.81 0.82
CA PHE A 208 23.39 2.08 1.37
C PHE A 208 24.37 3.25 1.17
N SER A 209 25.52 2.99 0.53
CA SER A 209 26.51 4.02 0.19
C SER A 209 26.06 4.83 -1.04
N SER A 210 26.16 6.16 -0.94
CA SER A 210 25.79 7.13 -1.98
C SER A 210 26.52 6.94 -3.32
N ASN A 211 27.62 6.16 -3.33
CA ASN A 211 28.49 5.95 -4.48
C ASN A 211 28.29 4.60 -5.18
N ASN A 212 27.20 3.87 -4.89
CA ASN A 212 26.91 2.61 -5.57
C ASN A 212 26.16 2.85 -6.91
N PRO A 213 26.78 2.59 -8.08
CA PRO A 213 26.14 2.75 -9.39
C PRO A 213 24.97 1.78 -9.62
N ASN A 214 24.82 0.76 -8.77
CA ASN A 214 23.71 -0.20 -8.78
C ASN A 214 22.69 0.05 -7.66
N ASN A 215 22.66 1.23 -7.03
CA ASN A 215 21.65 1.55 -6.04
C ASN A 215 20.24 1.56 -6.69
N PRO A 216 19.34 0.61 -6.37
CA PRO A 216 17.98 0.62 -6.90
C PRO A 216 17.16 1.81 -6.39
N ASN A 217 17.66 2.56 -5.40
CA ASN A 217 17.08 3.80 -4.88
C ASN A 217 17.59 5.08 -5.59
N SER A 218 18.41 4.97 -6.65
CA SER A 218 18.61 6.09 -7.56
C SER A 218 17.28 6.40 -8.22
N VAL A 219 16.56 7.39 -7.69
CA VAL A 219 15.27 7.87 -8.21
C VAL A 219 15.42 8.17 -9.69
N ARG A 220 15.04 7.22 -10.55
CA ARG A 220 14.62 7.56 -11.90
C ARG A 220 13.24 8.16 -11.73
N ASP A 221 13.18 9.49 -11.81
CA ASP A 221 11.95 10.26 -11.79
C ASP A 221 10.91 9.58 -12.66
N VAL A 222 9.91 8.95 -12.03
CA VAL A 222 8.68 8.58 -12.73
C VAL A 222 7.98 9.90 -12.99
N ARG A 223 8.18 10.45 -14.18
CA ARG A 223 7.40 11.58 -14.69
C ARG A 223 5.94 11.15 -14.71
N VAL A 224 5.18 11.56 -13.69
CA VAL A 224 3.73 11.60 -13.76
C VAL A 224 3.40 12.72 -14.75
N VAL A 225 3.10 12.35 -15.99
CA VAL A 225 2.58 13.28 -16.98
C VAL A 225 1.16 13.65 -16.54
N ARG A 226 1.02 14.79 -15.86
CA ARG A 226 -0.27 15.47 -15.74
C ARG A 226 -0.51 16.21 -17.05
N GLU A 227 -1.24 15.60 -17.97
CA GLU A 227 -1.93 16.37 -19.00
C GLU A 227 -3.07 17.14 -18.33
N LEU A 228 -2.80 18.40 -17.98
CA LEU A 228 -3.83 19.38 -17.72
C LEU A 228 -4.41 19.77 -19.08
N ASN A 229 -5.61 19.29 -19.38
CA ASN A 229 -6.47 19.84 -20.42
C ASN A 229 -6.72 21.32 -20.10
N LYS A 230 -5.89 22.22 -20.63
CA LYS A 230 -6.25 23.61 -20.86
C LYS A 230 -7.13 23.67 -22.10
N GLY A 231 -8.41 23.35 -21.91
CA GLY A 231 -9.46 23.92 -22.76
C GLY A 231 -9.65 25.38 -22.37
N GLU A 232 -8.71 26.25 -22.78
CA GLU A 232 -8.99 27.68 -22.82
C GLU A 232 -9.99 27.90 -23.96
N ASN A 233 -11.26 28.05 -23.56
CA ASN A 233 -12.24 28.85 -24.25
C ASN A 233 -11.60 30.19 -24.65
N ASN A 234 -11.19 30.31 -25.90
CA ASN A 234 -11.15 31.61 -26.55
C ASN A 234 -12.39 31.74 -27.44
N ARG A 235 -13.14 32.76 -27.06
CA ARG A 235 -14.26 33.42 -27.74
C ARG A 235 -14.08 33.54 -29.25
#